data_AF-A0A0K2L9K2-F1
#
_entry.id   AF-A0A0K2L9K2-F1
#
_cell.length_a   1.000
_cell.length_b   1.000
_cell.length_c   1.000
_cell.angle_alpha   90.00
_cell.angle_beta   90.00
_cell.angle_gamma   90.00
#
_symmetry.space_group_name_H-M   'P 1'
#
loop_
_entity.id
_entity.type
_entity.pdbx_description
1 polymer ?
#
loop_
_entity_poly.entity_id
_entity_poly.type
_entity_poly.pdbx_seq_one_letter_code
_entity_poly.pdbx_strand_id
1 'polypeptide(L)'
;MKFSRLIVQVFLAVAVITSIVLSFFIWTNTARYQRGRNIDVTSAESNKNEIPMNQVISPTSVIWHDEDDQHLIYNSNENISLSIQKVMQDWKISEPKQVSSKDGAYYQKIIQGKNMLQMVYPTAISINTFGYLLNNDSLKNDKSNQFNRILVNLKDKKDPNIYLANDNNYAVYKAKLKNASSVPLKKLVKKANINLKVRLNIMKHGVFTFYVDPIKLKTYSYVISGKQDGEYTTALFDSNTNGLVTSEDNGVYTYNYGESKRLISDHNTDELTFEDYTDTSVPKTQLAFLQRGYQKITNLQNSISNLRLYSANWDDKDLVFREYVEGFPIFKKSQFGSIRIKFSRKGSTEHFLNKVLEVPVPSNQAATKLKSTNAIFKGLQRAGYSPNDVEDIEVGYQWEAEADNEKVVDLKPTYYVKIDSHWKSYDEWTNESAEED
;
A
#
# COMPACT_ATOMS: atom_id res chain seq x y z
N MET A 1 40.76 1.09 -53.91
CA MET A 1 39.41 0.85 -53.35
C MET A 1 39.26 -0.44 -52.53
N LYS A 2 40.33 -1.04 -51.96
CA LYS A 2 40.23 -2.24 -51.10
C LYS A 2 40.33 -1.94 -49.59
N PHE A 3 40.94 -0.81 -49.22
CA PHE A 3 41.12 -0.41 -47.81
C PHE A 3 39.81 0.05 -47.15
N SER A 4 38.90 0.69 -47.89
CA SER A 4 37.62 1.13 -47.33
C SER A 4 36.65 -0.04 -47.06
N ARG A 5 36.72 -1.14 -47.83
CA ARG A 5 35.88 -2.33 -47.59
C ARG A 5 36.26 -3.04 -46.30
N LEU A 6 37.56 -3.18 -46.02
CA LEU A 6 38.04 -3.79 -44.78
C LEU A 6 37.68 -2.96 -43.55
N ILE A 7 37.83 -1.64 -43.62
CA ILE A 7 37.42 -0.73 -42.53
C ILE A 7 35.92 -0.82 -42.28
N VAL A 8 35.11 -0.81 -43.34
CA VAL A 8 33.64 -0.94 -43.21
C VAL A 8 33.26 -2.30 -42.63
N GLN A 9 33.93 -3.40 -43.03
CA GLN A 9 33.69 -4.73 -42.47
C GLN A 9 34.06 -4.83 -40.99
N VAL A 10 35.16 -4.19 -40.57
CA VAL A 10 35.58 -4.16 -39.16
C VAL A 10 34.60 -3.33 -38.33
N PHE A 11 34.19 -2.14 -38.81
CA PHE A 11 33.17 -1.34 -38.13
C PHE A 11 31.83 -2.06 -38.02
N LEU A 12 31.44 -2.80 -39.06
CA LEU A 12 30.21 -3.57 -39.05
C LEU A 12 30.28 -4.73 -38.07
N ALA A 13 31.41 -5.44 -37.99
CA ALA A 13 31.63 -6.48 -36.99
C ALA A 13 31.59 -5.92 -35.55
N VAL A 14 32.22 -4.76 -35.32
CA VAL A 14 32.18 -4.07 -34.02
C VAL A 14 30.76 -3.64 -33.66
N ALA A 15 30.01 -3.08 -34.61
CA ALA A 15 28.62 -2.68 -34.39
C ALA A 15 27.71 -3.88 -34.07
N VAL A 16 27.89 -5.01 -34.76
CA VAL A 16 27.14 -6.25 -34.50
C VAL A 16 27.48 -6.81 -33.11
N ILE A 17 28.77 -6.89 -32.74
CA ILE A 17 29.19 -7.35 -31.42
C ILE A 17 28.65 -6.42 -30.32
N THR A 18 28.74 -5.11 -30.53
CA THR A 18 28.23 -4.10 -29.60
C THR A 18 26.72 -4.21 -29.44
N SER A 19 25.98 -4.43 -30.54
CA SER A 19 24.54 -4.69 -30.51
C SER A 19 24.22 -5.96 -29.73
N ILE A 20 24.97 -7.05 -29.91
CA ILE A 20 24.76 -8.30 -29.16
C ILE A 20 25.03 -8.09 -27.66
N VAL A 21 26.08 -7.35 -27.31
CA VAL A 21 26.42 -7.04 -25.91
C VAL A 21 25.34 -6.16 -25.28
N LEU A 22 24.90 -5.10 -25.96
CA LEU A 22 23.79 -4.25 -25.50
C LEU A 22 22.48 -5.03 -25.40
N SER A 23 22.14 -5.89 -26.37
CA SER A 23 20.98 -6.78 -26.30
C SER A 23 21.09 -7.75 -25.12
N PHE A 24 22.27 -8.30 -24.85
CA PHE A 24 22.52 -9.14 -23.67
C PHE A 24 22.36 -8.36 -22.36
N PHE A 25 22.84 -7.13 -22.28
CA PHE A 25 22.65 -6.25 -21.11
C PHE A 25 21.17 -5.86 -20.93
N ILE A 26 20.45 -5.54 -22.01
CA ILE A 26 19.01 -5.28 -21.96
C ILE A 26 18.28 -6.53 -21.45
N TRP A 27 18.58 -7.70 -22.01
CA TRP A 27 17.91 -8.96 -21.66
C TRP A 27 18.22 -9.43 -20.22
N THR A 28 19.46 -9.27 -19.77
CA THR A 28 19.86 -9.67 -18.41
C THR A 28 19.43 -8.66 -17.33
N ASN A 29 19.24 -7.38 -17.68
CA ASN A 29 18.78 -6.35 -16.75
C ASN A 29 17.24 -6.32 -16.64
N THR A 30 16.50 -6.47 -17.74
CA THR A 30 15.03 -6.62 -17.71
C THR A 30 14.56 -7.92 -17.05
N ALA A 31 15.31 -9.02 -17.21
CA ALA A 31 14.99 -10.30 -16.56
C ALA A 31 15.15 -10.29 -15.02
N ARG A 32 15.87 -9.31 -14.44
CA ARG A 32 15.94 -9.15 -12.97
C ARG A 32 14.71 -8.44 -12.40
N TYR A 33 14.04 -7.61 -13.19
CA TYR A 33 12.83 -6.89 -12.79
C TYR A 33 11.52 -7.67 -13.08
N GLN A 34 11.57 -8.68 -13.95
CA GLN A 34 10.40 -9.51 -14.28
C GLN A 34 10.30 -10.82 -13.48
N ARG A 35 11.39 -11.35 -12.92
CA ARG A 35 11.38 -12.69 -12.26
C ARG A 35 10.64 -12.79 -10.92
N GLY A 36 10.04 -11.71 -10.42
CA GLY A 36 9.13 -11.73 -9.26
C GLY A 36 7.64 -11.77 -9.61
N ARG A 37 7.27 -11.60 -10.89
CA ARG A 37 5.90 -11.65 -11.37
C ARG A 37 5.81 -12.68 -12.50
N ASN A 38 5.17 -13.82 -12.23
CA ASN A 38 4.55 -14.61 -13.30
C ASN A 38 3.40 -13.77 -13.87
N ILE A 39 3.72 -12.79 -14.70
CA ILE A 39 2.78 -12.14 -15.60
C ILE A 39 3.52 -12.09 -16.92
N ASP A 40 3.09 -12.97 -17.83
CA ASP A 40 3.57 -13.02 -19.21
C ASP A 40 3.25 -11.67 -19.86
N VAL A 41 4.29 -10.91 -20.22
CA VAL A 41 4.12 -9.60 -20.88
C VAL A 41 4.12 -9.85 -22.38
N THR A 42 3.07 -10.54 -22.84
CA THR A 42 2.65 -10.56 -24.22
C THR A 42 1.18 -10.17 -24.24
N SER A 43 0.91 -8.92 -24.66
CA SER A 43 -0.39 -8.43 -25.13
C SER A 43 -1.61 -9.18 -24.58
N ALA A 44 -2.03 -8.84 -23.36
CA ALA A 44 -3.29 -9.29 -22.80
C ALA A 44 -3.95 -8.12 -22.10
N GLU A 45 -5.21 -7.86 -22.46
CA GLU A 45 -6.17 -7.20 -21.59
C GLU A 45 -5.97 -7.74 -20.18
N SER A 46 -5.44 -6.92 -19.27
CA SER A 46 -5.25 -7.33 -17.89
C SER A 46 -6.64 -7.60 -17.32
N ASN A 47 -6.99 -8.89 -17.18
CA ASN A 47 -8.21 -9.31 -16.53
C ASN A 47 -8.24 -8.67 -15.13
N LYS A 48 -9.16 -7.72 -14.92
CA LYS A 48 -9.40 -7.01 -13.65
C LYS A 48 -9.64 -7.96 -12.44
N ASN A 49 -9.80 -9.26 -12.70
CA ASN A 49 -10.17 -10.31 -11.76
C ASN A 49 -9.02 -11.16 -11.18
N GLU A 50 -7.75 -10.92 -11.50
CA GLU A 50 -6.66 -11.79 -10.98
C GLU A 50 -6.08 -11.37 -9.62
N ILE A 51 -6.14 -10.09 -9.23
CA ILE A 51 -5.50 -9.63 -7.98
C ILE A 51 -6.41 -9.96 -6.81
N PRO A 52 -6.05 -10.88 -5.91
CA PRO A 52 -6.96 -11.31 -4.85
C PRO A 52 -7.15 -10.22 -3.78
N MET A 53 -8.32 -10.22 -3.14
CA MET A 53 -8.68 -9.26 -2.07
C MET A 53 -7.65 -9.26 -0.91
N ASN A 54 -7.00 -10.38 -0.61
CA ASN A 54 -5.97 -10.46 0.43
C ASN A 54 -4.65 -9.77 0.05
N GLN A 55 -4.42 -9.44 -1.21
CA GLN A 55 -3.31 -8.59 -1.63
C GLN A 55 -3.63 -7.11 -1.39
N VAL A 56 -4.87 -6.67 -1.68
CA VAL A 56 -5.31 -5.29 -1.46
C VAL A 56 -5.50 -5.01 0.03
N ILE A 57 -6.16 -5.92 0.73
CA ILE A 57 -6.39 -5.86 2.17
C ILE A 57 -5.32 -6.73 2.82
N SER A 58 -4.11 -6.20 2.85
CA SER A 58 -2.95 -6.84 3.44
C SER A 58 -2.30 -5.97 4.50
N PRO A 59 -1.51 -6.57 5.41
CA PRO A 59 -0.59 -5.81 6.22
C PRO A 59 0.38 -5.02 5.34
N THR A 60 0.61 -3.76 5.68
CA THR A 60 1.50 -2.85 4.95
C THR A 60 2.88 -2.78 5.57
N SER A 61 3.01 -3.15 6.85
CA SER A 61 4.30 -3.23 7.54
C SER A 61 4.56 -4.62 8.09
N VAL A 62 5.81 -5.07 7.97
CA VAL A 62 6.32 -6.28 8.61
C VAL A 62 7.49 -5.90 9.51
N ILE A 63 7.35 -6.17 10.81
CA ILE A 63 8.35 -5.83 11.82
C ILE A 63 8.86 -7.13 12.44
N TRP A 64 10.16 -7.34 12.37
CA TRP A 64 10.83 -8.45 13.04
C TRP A 64 11.57 -7.93 14.26
N HIS A 65 11.24 -8.45 15.44
CA HIS A 65 12.04 -8.26 16.64
C HIS A 65 12.98 -9.45 16.77
N ASP A 66 14.28 -9.21 16.70
CA ASP A 66 15.29 -10.23 16.96
C ASP A 66 15.48 -10.45 18.47
N GLU A 67 16.70 -10.72 18.94
CA GLU A 67 16.97 -10.86 20.38
C GLU A 67 17.16 -9.51 21.08
N ASP A 68 17.45 -8.46 20.32
CA ASP A 68 17.92 -7.16 20.79
C ASP A 68 17.06 -6.01 20.23
N ASP A 69 16.85 -5.96 18.91
CA ASP A 69 16.29 -4.83 18.19
C ASP A 69 15.05 -5.18 17.36
N GLN A 70 14.22 -4.16 17.09
CA GLN A 70 13.12 -4.24 16.15
C GLN A 70 13.55 -3.71 14.77
N HIS A 71 13.10 -4.40 13.74
CA HIS A 71 13.49 -4.16 12.36
C HIS A 71 12.26 -4.12 11.47
N LEU A 72 12.02 -3.01 10.77
CA LEU A 72 11.07 -2.99 9.66
C LEU A 72 11.76 -3.64 8.45
N ILE A 73 11.16 -4.70 7.94
CA ILE A 73 11.75 -5.52 6.88
C ILE A 73 10.85 -5.58 5.65
N TYR A 74 11.46 -5.52 4.47
CA TYR A 74 10.79 -5.78 3.21
C TYR A 74 11.78 -6.33 2.17
N ASN A 75 11.25 -6.79 1.03
CA ASN A 75 12.04 -7.33 -0.06
C ASN A 75 11.65 -6.65 -1.37
N SER A 76 12.62 -6.01 -2.02
CA SER A 76 12.38 -5.33 -3.31
C SER A 76 12.01 -6.24 -4.47
N ASN A 77 12.13 -7.56 -4.29
CA ASN A 77 11.86 -8.55 -5.35
C ASN A 77 10.58 -9.34 -5.12
N GLU A 78 10.00 -9.29 -3.90
CA GLU A 78 8.79 -10.04 -3.55
C GLU A 78 8.02 -9.34 -2.43
N ASN A 79 6.68 -9.37 -2.50
CA ASN A 79 5.85 -8.83 -1.42
C ASN A 79 5.91 -9.77 -0.20
N ILE A 80 6.72 -9.39 0.79
CA ILE A 80 6.94 -10.18 2.01
C ILE A 80 5.63 -10.43 2.80
N SER A 81 4.73 -9.44 2.85
CA SER A 81 3.44 -9.54 3.55
C SER A 81 2.56 -10.62 2.92
N LEU A 82 2.43 -10.61 1.60
CA LEU A 82 1.70 -11.63 0.85
C LEU A 82 2.34 -13.01 0.99
N SER A 83 3.68 -13.10 0.96
CA SER A 83 4.41 -14.36 1.17
C SER A 83 4.18 -14.93 2.57
N ILE A 84 4.13 -14.08 3.60
CA ILE A 84 3.79 -14.53 4.96
C ILE A 84 2.33 -15.00 5.03
N GLN A 85 1.39 -14.25 4.47
CA GLN A 85 -0.02 -14.65 4.42
C GLN A 85 -0.21 -16.01 3.74
N LYS A 86 0.49 -16.27 2.62
CA LYS A 86 0.49 -17.58 1.94
C LYS A 86 0.96 -18.70 2.86
N VAL A 87 2.04 -18.50 3.62
CA VAL A 87 2.49 -19.48 4.62
C VAL A 87 1.43 -19.74 5.69
N MET A 88 0.68 -18.70 6.08
CA MET A 88 -0.35 -18.81 7.11
C MET A 88 -1.65 -19.47 6.64
N GLN A 89 -1.92 -19.53 5.33
CA GLN A 89 -3.10 -20.21 4.78
C GLN A 89 -3.08 -21.72 5.11
N ASP A 90 -1.90 -22.32 5.26
CA ASP A 90 -1.75 -23.73 5.65
C ASP A 90 -1.98 -23.98 7.15
N TRP A 91 -2.09 -22.92 7.96
CA TRP A 91 -2.18 -23.03 9.41
C TRP A 91 -3.61 -23.25 9.86
N LYS A 92 -3.79 -24.10 10.88
CA LYS A 92 -5.07 -24.22 11.59
C LYS A 92 -5.03 -23.33 12.83
N ILE A 93 -5.87 -22.30 12.86
CA ILE A 93 -5.90 -21.29 13.92
C ILE A 93 -7.17 -21.55 14.75
N SER A 94 -7.03 -21.83 16.04
CA SER A 94 -8.22 -21.98 16.91
C SER A 94 -8.98 -20.66 17.02
N GLU A 95 -10.21 -20.72 17.54
CA GLU A 95 -10.95 -19.51 17.91
C GLU A 95 -10.10 -18.63 18.85
N PRO A 96 -9.88 -17.34 18.52
CA PRO A 96 -9.12 -16.43 19.37
C PRO A 96 -9.89 -16.08 20.64
N LYS A 97 -9.20 -16.15 21.77
CA LYS A 97 -9.74 -15.73 23.07
C LYS A 97 -9.13 -14.42 23.48
N GLN A 98 -9.96 -13.48 23.93
CA GLN A 98 -9.46 -12.25 24.52
C GLN A 98 -8.71 -12.56 25.81
N VAL A 99 -7.44 -12.15 25.88
CA VAL A 99 -6.58 -12.35 27.07
C VAL A 99 -6.30 -11.04 27.78
N SER A 100 -6.52 -9.90 27.11
CA SER A 100 -6.37 -8.57 27.68
C SER A 100 -7.23 -7.53 26.93
N SER A 101 -7.60 -6.45 27.62
CA SER A 101 -8.34 -5.31 27.09
C SER A 101 -7.97 -4.04 27.84
N LYS A 102 -7.76 -2.93 27.15
CA LYS A 102 -7.47 -1.61 27.75
C LYS A 102 -6.27 -1.63 28.73
N ASP A 103 -5.37 -2.58 28.58
CA ASP A 103 -4.17 -2.73 29.41
C ASP A 103 -2.94 -2.41 28.55
N GLY A 104 -2.53 -1.14 28.59
CA GLY A 104 -1.39 -0.65 27.83
C GLY A 104 -0.07 -1.35 28.20
N ALA A 105 0.11 -1.73 29.46
CA ALA A 105 1.35 -2.37 29.92
C ALA A 105 1.46 -3.82 29.39
N TYR A 106 0.35 -4.59 29.47
CA TYR A 106 0.30 -5.92 28.87
C TYR A 106 0.45 -5.84 27.35
N TYR A 107 -0.27 -4.93 26.70
CA TYR A 107 -0.18 -4.72 25.26
C TYR A 107 1.25 -4.38 24.83
N GLN A 108 1.91 -3.44 25.53
CA GLN A 108 3.31 -3.07 25.29
C GLN A 108 4.23 -4.29 25.40
N LYS A 109 4.08 -5.10 26.45
CA LYS A 109 4.85 -6.34 26.64
C LYS A 109 4.69 -7.31 25.46
N ILE A 110 3.49 -7.40 24.88
CA ILE A 110 3.22 -8.27 23.72
C ILE A 110 3.92 -7.75 22.46
N ILE A 111 3.75 -6.47 22.13
CA ILE A 111 4.35 -5.89 20.92
C ILE A 111 5.87 -5.69 21.01
N GLN A 112 6.43 -5.71 22.22
CA GLN A 112 7.88 -5.70 22.46
C GLN A 112 8.45 -7.11 22.70
N GLY A 113 7.67 -8.17 22.48
CA GLY A 113 8.14 -9.55 22.62
C GLY A 113 9.33 -9.85 21.70
N LYS A 114 10.37 -10.50 22.25
CA LYS A 114 11.58 -10.90 21.51
C LYS A 114 11.29 -12.06 20.55
N ASN A 115 12.06 -12.14 19.46
CA ASN A 115 11.92 -13.18 18.44
C ASN A 115 10.53 -13.24 17.79
N MET A 116 9.82 -12.12 17.77
CA MET A 116 8.47 -12.00 17.23
C MET A 116 8.51 -11.46 15.81
N LEU A 117 7.71 -12.04 14.93
CA LEU A 117 7.34 -11.42 13.65
C LEU A 117 5.98 -10.76 13.83
N GLN A 118 5.89 -9.50 13.43
CA GLN A 118 4.67 -8.71 13.45
C GLN A 118 4.28 -8.34 12.03
N MET A 119 3.00 -8.48 11.71
CA MET A 119 2.41 -7.89 10.53
C MET A 119 1.37 -6.87 10.97
N VAL A 120 1.40 -5.68 10.38
CA VAL A 120 0.58 -4.55 10.78
C VAL A 120 -0.31 -4.14 9.61
N TYR A 121 -1.62 -4.22 9.79
CA TYR A 121 -2.60 -3.58 8.93
C TYR A 121 -2.63 -2.08 9.25
N PRO A 122 -2.83 -1.22 8.24
CA PRO A 122 -2.89 0.22 8.44
C PRO A 122 -4.19 0.67 9.13
N THR A 123 -5.16 -0.24 9.26
CA THR A 123 -6.41 -0.03 10.02
C THR A 123 -6.85 -1.33 10.67
N ALA A 124 -7.65 -1.23 11.73
CA ALA A 124 -8.20 -2.41 12.39
C ALA A 124 -9.22 -3.12 11.47
N ILE A 125 -9.08 -4.43 11.36
CA ILE A 125 -10.02 -5.32 10.66
C ILE A 125 -10.60 -6.35 11.63
N SER A 126 -11.77 -6.90 11.31
CA SER A 126 -12.35 -7.96 12.14
C SER A 126 -11.61 -9.29 12.00
N ILE A 127 -11.65 -10.11 13.05
CA ILE A 127 -11.17 -11.50 13.03
C ILE A 127 -11.88 -12.32 11.95
N ASN A 128 -13.16 -12.04 11.71
CA ASN A 128 -13.92 -12.61 10.60
C ASN A 128 -13.28 -12.32 9.24
N THR A 129 -12.95 -11.03 9.01
CA THR A 129 -12.29 -10.60 7.77
C THR A 129 -10.98 -11.34 7.59
N PHE A 130 -10.17 -11.42 8.65
CA PHE A 130 -8.92 -12.18 8.61
C PHE A 130 -9.12 -13.66 8.29
N GLY A 131 -10.15 -14.29 8.88
CA GLY A 131 -10.58 -15.65 8.54
C GLY A 131 -10.95 -15.81 7.07
N TYR A 132 -11.66 -14.84 6.50
CA TYR A 132 -11.98 -14.83 5.06
C TYR A 132 -10.72 -14.73 4.20
N LEU A 133 -9.82 -13.78 4.50
CA LEU A 133 -8.60 -13.52 3.72
C LEU A 133 -7.58 -14.67 3.75
N LEU A 134 -7.54 -15.43 4.85
CA LEU A 134 -6.71 -16.64 4.98
C LEU A 134 -7.42 -17.95 4.60
N ASN A 135 -8.70 -17.89 4.25
CA ASN A 135 -9.55 -19.07 4.09
C ASN A 135 -9.54 -20.01 5.33
N ASN A 136 -9.66 -19.42 6.52
CA ASN A 136 -9.61 -20.13 7.80
C ASN A 136 -10.99 -20.16 8.47
N ASP A 137 -11.68 -21.29 8.42
CA ASP A 137 -13.09 -21.41 8.84
C ASP A 137 -13.34 -21.12 10.32
N SER A 138 -12.40 -21.48 11.21
CA SER A 138 -12.53 -21.25 12.66
C SER A 138 -12.51 -19.78 13.05
N LEU A 139 -12.09 -18.88 12.15
CA LEU A 139 -12.09 -17.44 12.38
C LEU A 139 -13.34 -16.75 11.78
N LYS A 140 -14.06 -17.40 10.85
CA LYS A 140 -15.20 -16.80 10.13
C LYS A 140 -16.45 -16.58 10.98
N ASN A 141 -16.51 -17.15 12.19
CA ASN A 141 -17.66 -17.02 13.10
C ASN A 141 -17.55 -15.84 14.07
N ASP A 142 -16.39 -15.20 14.18
CA ASP A 142 -16.26 -13.98 15.00
C ASP A 142 -17.13 -12.85 14.42
N LYS A 143 -17.76 -12.05 15.28
CA LYS A 143 -18.73 -11.03 14.83
C LYS A 143 -18.25 -9.59 15.00
N SER A 144 -17.21 -9.32 15.79
CA SER A 144 -16.94 -7.95 16.21
C SER A 144 -15.54 -7.67 16.73
N ASN A 145 -14.73 -8.69 17.00
CA ASN A 145 -13.40 -8.45 17.55
C ASN A 145 -12.48 -7.95 16.43
N GLN A 146 -11.83 -6.82 16.69
CA GLN A 146 -10.97 -6.15 15.73
C GLN A 146 -9.54 -6.15 16.20
N PHE A 147 -8.62 -6.18 15.24
CA PHE A 147 -7.19 -6.09 15.47
C PHE A 147 -6.53 -5.44 14.25
N ASN A 148 -5.34 -4.89 14.43
CA ASN A 148 -4.51 -4.42 13.32
C ASN A 148 -3.10 -5.02 13.36
N ARG A 149 -2.70 -5.72 14.43
CA ARG A 149 -1.41 -6.43 14.51
C ARG A 149 -1.59 -7.93 14.64
N ILE A 150 -0.80 -8.66 13.86
CA ILE A 150 -0.64 -10.11 13.98
C ILE A 150 0.77 -10.37 14.48
N LEU A 151 0.92 -11.12 15.57
CA LEU A 151 2.21 -11.46 16.13
C LEU A 151 2.40 -12.98 16.23
N VAL A 152 3.55 -13.46 15.79
CA VAL A 152 3.93 -14.88 15.86
C VAL A 152 5.37 -15.00 16.37
N ASN A 153 5.58 -15.90 17.33
CA ASN A 153 6.93 -16.21 17.80
C ASN A 153 7.67 -17.09 16.79
N LEU A 154 8.88 -16.69 16.41
CA LEU A 154 9.70 -17.45 15.47
C LEU A 154 10.54 -18.52 16.15
N LYS A 155 11.03 -18.32 17.39
CA LYS A 155 12.00 -19.24 18.01
C LYS A 155 11.39 -20.17 19.06
N ASP A 156 10.38 -19.72 19.80
CA ASP A 156 9.85 -20.46 20.94
C ASP A 156 8.85 -21.53 20.50
N LYS A 157 9.32 -22.78 20.38
CA LYS A 157 8.47 -23.94 20.10
C LYS A 157 7.44 -24.21 21.22
N LYS A 158 7.61 -23.63 22.41
CA LYS A 158 6.66 -23.75 23.53
C LYS A 158 5.55 -22.71 23.48
N ASP A 159 5.64 -21.71 22.61
CA ASP A 159 4.58 -20.74 22.35
C ASP A 159 3.92 -21.00 20.98
N PRO A 160 3.10 -22.07 20.82
CA PRO A 160 2.41 -22.37 19.56
C PRO A 160 1.17 -21.48 19.41
N ASN A 161 1.31 -20.17 19.63
CA ASN A 161 0.21 -19.24 19.61
C ASN A 161 0.44 -18.12 18.60
N ILE A 162 -0.67 -17.61 18.10
CA ILE A 162 -0.76 -16.35 17.37
C ILE A 162 -1.46 -15.34 18.27
N TYR A 163 -0.98 -14.11 18.25
CA TYR A 163 -1.59 -13.00 18.96
C TYR A 163 -2.14 -12.00 17.94
N LEU A 164 -3.38 -11.58 18.15
CA LEU A 164 -4.03 -10.54 17.38
C LEU A 164 -4.21 -9.35 18.33
N ALA A 165 -3.56 -8.22 18.05
CA ALA A 165 -3.54 -7.06 18.93
C ALA A 165 -4.15 -5.83 18.23
N ASN A 166 -4.82 -4.99 19.02
CA ASN A 166 -5.50 -3.79 18.55
C ASN A 166 -4.86 -2.54 19.17
N ASP A 167 -4.24 -1.72 18.34
CA ASP A 167 -3.47 -0.54 18.77
C ASP A 167 -4.37 0.56 19.34
N ASN A 168 -5.64 0.61 18.95
CA ASN A 168 -6.57 1.68 19.34
C ASN A 168 -7.12 1.49 20.76
N ASN A 169 -7.30 0.23 21.20
CA ASN A 169 -7.93 -0.09 22.49
C ASN A 169 -7.12 -1.04 23.37
N TYR A 170 -5.90 -1.37 22.94
CA TYR A 170 -4.97 -2.28 23.61
C TYR A 170 -5.55 -3.68 23.90
N ALA A 171 -6.56 -4.12 23.14
CA ALA A 171 -7.05 -5.48 23.23
C ALA A 171 -6.04 -6.47 22.63
N VAL A 172 -5.89 -7.62 23.28
CA VAL A 172 -5.07 -8.73 22.79
C VAL A 172 -5.90 -10.01 22.80
N TYR A 173 -5.96 -10.65 21.65
CA TYR A 173 -6.58 -11.97 21.45
C TYR A 173 -5.50 -13.00 21.19
N LYS A 174 -5.66 -14.19 21.76
CA LYS A 174 -4.73 -15.30 21.66
C LYS A 174 -5.42 -16.51 21.05
N ALA A 175 -4.82 -17.10 20.03
CA ALA A 175 -5.27 -18.36 19.45
C ALA A 175 -4.13 -19.38 19.39
N LYS A 176 -4.48 -20.67 19.51
CA LYS A 176 -3.53 -21.76 19.34
C LYS A 176 -3.36 -22.05 17.85
N LEU A 177 -2.12 -22.24 17.45
CA LEU A 177 -1.73 -22.69 16.12
C LEU A 177 -1.56 -24.22 16.10
N LYS A 178 -2.10 -24.86 15.07
CA LYS A 178 -1.85 -26.26 14.72
C LYS A 178 -1.33 -26.32 13.29
N ASN A 179 -0.46 -27.29 13.02
CA ASN A 179 0.22 -27.45 11.73
C ASN A 179 1.04 -26.21 11.29
N ALA A 180 1.37 -25.31 12.23
CA ALA A 180 2.16 -24.13 11.94
C ALA A 180 3.66 -24.43 12.11
N SER A 181 4.46 -23.86 11.22
CA SER A 181 5.93 -23.91 11.30
C SER A 181 6.49 -22.51 11.13
N SER A 182 7.42 -22.12 12.00
CA SER A 182 8.14 -20.85 11.88
C SER A 182 9.29 -20.90 10.87
N VAL A 183 9.63 -22.07 10.34
CA VAL A 183 10.76 -22.24 9.41
C VAL A 183 10.59 -21.44 8.11
N PRO A 184 9.43 -21.49 7.41
CA PRO A 184 9.22 -20.68 6.21
C PRO A 184 9.28 -19.18 6.51
N LEU A 185 8.71 -18.74 7.64
CA LEU A 185 8.75 -17.34 8.06
C LEU A 185 10.18 -16.85 8.31
N LYS A 186 11.01 -17.64 9.00
CA LYS A 186 12.44 -17.33 9.17
C LYS A 186 13.19 -17.21 7.85
N LYS A 187 12.83 -18.02 6.84
CA LYS A 187 13.44 -17.91 5.50
C LYS A 187 13.06 -16.59 4.84
N LEU A 188 11.81 -16.15 4.96
CA LEU A 188 11.36 -14.85 4.44
C LEU A 188 12.09 -13.69 5.14
N VAL A 189 12.19 -13.72 6.46
CA VAL A 189 12.96 -12.72 7.24
C VAL A 189 14.41 -12.65 6.77
N LYS A 190 15.08 -13.80 6.57
CA LYS A 190 16.46 -13.86 6.10
C LYS A 190 16.64 -13.41 4.64
N LYS A 191 15.59 -13.49 3.82
CA LYS A 191 15.61 -13.07 2.41
C LYS A 191 15.33 -11.58 2.25
N ALA A 192 14.76 -10.91 3.26
CA ALA A 192 14.55 -9.47 3.23
C ALA A 192 15.87 -8.77 2.92
N ASN A 193 15.87 -7.95 1.89
CA ASN A 193 17.07 -7.23 1.44
C ASN A 193 17.10 -5.79 1.93
N ILE A 194 16.01 -5.32 2.55
CA ILE A 194 15.98 -4.09 3.31
C ILE A 194 15.60 -4.42 4.75
N ASN A 195 16.37 -3.85 5.66
CA ASN A 195 16.24 -3.99 7.08
C ASN A 195 16.52 -2.62 7.72
N LEU A 196 15.48 -2.00 8.27
CA LEU A 196 15.53 -0.69 8.89
C LEU A 196 15.33 -0.84 10.39
N LYS A 197 16.30 -0.40 11.19
CA LYS A 197 16.20 -0.42 12.65
C LYS A 197 15.12 0.55 13.11
N VAL A 198 14.10 0.02 13.78
CA VAL A 198 12.94 0.77 14.26
C VAL A 198 12.71 0.55 15.74
N ARG A 199 11.84 1.37 16.32
CA ARG A 199 11.32 1.21 17.68
C ARG A 199 9.84 1.52 17.70
N LEU A 200 9.05 0.64 18.28
CA LEU A 200 7.64 0.90 18.54
C LEU A 200 7.48 1.72 19.83
N ASN A 201 6.89 2.91 19.71
CA ASN A 201 6.58 3.79 20.84
C ASN A 201 5.06 3.94 20.99
N ILE A 202 4.56 3.79 22.22
CA ILE A 202 3.16 4.11 22.54
C ILE A 202 3.10 5.61 22.87
N MET A 203 2.34 6.35 22.09
CA MET A 203 2.13 7.79 22.22
C MET A 203 0.63 8.09 22.39
N LYS A 204 0.28 9.38 22.57
CA LYS A 204 -1.11 9.82 22.81
C LYS A 204 -2.12 9.25 21.81
N HIS A 205 -1.74 9.16 20.54
CA HIS A 205 -2.63 8.78 19.44
C HIS A 205 -2.45 7.33 18.95
N GLY A 206 -1.66 6.52 19.65
CA GLY A 206 -1.48 5.09 19.33
C GLY A 206 -0.03 4.64 19.29
N VAL A 207 0.25 3.63 18.47
CA VAL A 207 1.59 3.03 18.36
C VAL A 207 2.32 3.57 17.14
N PHE A 208 3.44 4.23 17.37
CA PHE A 208 4.25 4.87 16.36
C PHE A 208 5.48 4.03 16.03
N THR A 209 5.86 3.99 14.76
CA THR A 209 7.10 3.34 14.31
C THR A 209 8.18 4.39 14.13
N PHE A 210 9.17 4.41 15.01
CA PHE A 210 10.29 5.35 14.94
C PHE A 210 11.48 4.69 14.26
N TYR A 211 11.97 5.27 13.18
CA TYR A 211 13.29 4.96 12.63
C TYR A 211 14.35 5.49 13.60
N VAL A 212 15.15 4.57 14.14
CA VAL A 212 16.14 4.88 15.19
C VAL A 212 17.28 5.71 14.62
N ASP A 213 17.74 5.31 13.44
CA ASP A 213 18.83 5.93 12.69
C ASP A 213 18.28 6.54 11.40
N PRO A 214 19.04 7.43 10.74
CA PRO A 214 18.73 7.86 9.38
C PRO A 214 18.62 6.67 8.42
N ILE A 215 17.63 6.70 7.53
CA ILE A 215 17.35 5.61 6.60
C ILE A 215 17.62 6.03 5.17
N LYS A 216 18.14 5.11 4.35
CA LYS A 216 18.38 5.35 2.93
C LYS A 216 17.39 4.57 2.09
N LEU A 217 16.57 5.27 1.32
CA LEU A 217 15.52 4.69 0.49
C LEU A 217 15.76 5.04 -0.98
N LYS A 218 15.47 4.09 -1.87
CA LYS A 218 15.59 4.31 -3.31
C LYS A 218 14.48 5.25 -3.77
N THR A 219 14.78 6.10 -4.72
CA THR A 219 13.76 6.77 -5.52
C THR A 219 13.32 5.83 -6.65
N TYR A 220 12.10 5.98 -7.10
CA TYR A 220 11.53 5.18 -8.19
C TYR A 220 10.91 6.10 -9.22
N SER A 221 11.00 5.72 -10.48
CA SER A 221 10.33 6.43 -11.57
C SER A 221 9.31 5.48 -12.19
N TYR A 222 8.16 6.00 -12.58
CA TYR A 222 7.06 5.21 -13.14
C TYR A 222 6.44 5.91 -14.34
N VAL A 223 6.10 5.13 -15.36
CA VAL A 223 5.16 5.59 -16.39
C VAL A 223 3.78 5.67 -15.77
N ILE A 224 3.10 6.78 -16.05
CA ILE A 224 1.71 7.00 -15.68
C ILE A 224 0.80 6.86 -16.90
N SER A 225 -0.41 6.38 -16.63
CA SER A 225 -1.49 6.38 -17.60
C SER A 225 -2.75 6.97 -16.99
N GLY A 226 -3.66 7.37 -17.86
CA GLY A 226 -5.01 7.76 -17.52
C GLY A 226 -5.95 7.25 -18.61
N LYS A 227 -7.24 7.26 -18.31
CA LYS A 227 -8.29 6.88 -19.24
C LYS A 227 -9.00 8.13 -19.75
N GLN A 228 -9.65 7.97 -20.89
CA GLN A 228 -10.66 8.92 -21.33
C GLN A 228 -11.94 8.73 -20.51
N ASP A 229 -12.69 9.81 -20.29
CA ASP A 229 -13.97 9.76 -19.55
C ASP A 229 -14.96 8.74 -20.15
N GLY A 230 -14.94 8.57 -21.48
CA GLY A 230 -15.73 7.56 -22.20
C GLY A 230 -15.46 6.12 -21.76
N GLU A 231 -14.23 5.80 -21.34
CA GLU A 231 -13.88 4.48 -20.81
C GLU A 231 -14.47 4.27 -19.40
N TYR A 232 -14.46 5.31 -18.56
CA TYR A 232 -15.12 5.26 -17.25
C TYR A 232 -16.62 5.14 -17.37
N THR A 233 -17.27 5.96 -18.20
CA THR A 233 -18.72 5.89 -18.40
C THR A 233 -19.17 4.52 -18.91
N THR A 234 -18.46 3.94 -19.90
CA THR A 234 -18.72 2.58 -20.38
C THR A 234 -18.62 1.54 -19.25
N ALA A 235 -17.56 1.60 -18.43
CA ALA A 235 -17.31 0.64 -17.37
C ALA A 235 -18.27 0.79 -16.17
N LEU A 236 -18.61 2.03 -15.79
CA LEU A 236 -19.38 2.33 -14.58
C LEU A 236 -20.89 2.36 -14.82
N PHE A 237 -21.33 2.63 -16.05
CA PHE A 237 -22.75 2.72 -16.42
C PHE A 237 -23.24 1.43 -17.13
N ASP A 238 -22.62 0.29 -16.81
CA ASP A 238 -23.01 -1.05 -17.27
C ASP A 238 -23.07 -1.17 -18.80
N SER A 239 -22.17 -0.47 -19.51
CA SER A 239 -22.12 -0.39 -20.98
C SER A 239 -23.39 0.15 -21.65
N ASN A 240 -24.34 0.70 -20.89
CA ASN A 240 -25.51 1.38 -21.44
C ASN A 240 -25.30 2.89 -21.41
N THR A 241 -24.92 3.45 -22.56
CA THR A 241 -24.77 4.90 -22.74
C THR A 241 -26.02 5.55 -23.33
N ASN A 242 -27.10 4.79 -23.57
CA ASN A 242 -28.36 5.36 -24.07
C ASN A 242 -29.01 6.20 -22.97
N GLY A 243 -29.22 7.49 -23.23
CA GLY A 243 -29.73 8.43 -22.22
C GLY A 243 -28.64 9.07 -21.37
N LEU A 244 -27.36 8.93 -21.75
CA LEU A 244 -26.26 9.71 -21.22
C LEU A 244 -26.46 11.20 -21.56
N VAL A 245 -26.51 12.04 -20.53
CA VAL A 245 -26.52 13.50 -20.68
C VAL A 245 -25.18 14.04 -20.19
N THR A 246 -24.48 14.76 -21.07
CA THR A 246 -23.18 15.38 -20.76
C THR A 246 -23.34 16.88 -20.67
N SER A 247 -22.75 17.48 -19.64
CA SER A 247 -22.54 18.92 -19.52
C SER A 247 -21.09 19.21 -19.20
N GLU A 248 -20.63 20.39 -19.58
CA GLU A 248 -19.28 20.88 -19.31
C GLU A 248 -19.38 22.29 -18.75
N ASP A 249 -18.61 22.58 -17.70
CA ASP A 249 -18.45 23.91 -17.13
C ASP A 249 -17.00 24.07 -16.67
N ASN A 250 -16.26 24.98 -17.32
CA ASN A 250 -14.88 25.35 -16.96
C ASN A 250 -13.93 24.14 -16.81
N GLY A 251 -13.98 23.20 -17.76
CA GLY A 251 -13.13 21.99 -17.73
C GLY A 251 -13.60 20.90 -16.75
N VAL A 252 -14.76 21.07 -16.13
CA VAL A 252 -15.43 20.03 -15.33
C VAL A 252 -16.56 19.41 -16.16
N TYR A 253 -16.39 18.14 -16.50
CA TYR A 253 -17.36 17.37 -17.27
C TYR A 253 -18.26 16.57 -16.34
N THR A 254 -19.57 16.66 -16.53
CA THR A 254 -20.55 15.86 -15.78
C THR A 254 -21.32 14.96 -16.75
N TYR A 255 -21.31 13.67 -16.45
CA TYR A 255 -21.99 12.62 -17.21
C TYR A 255 -23.09 12.03 -16.33
N ASN A 256 -24.35 12.21 -16.73
CA ASN A 256 -25.51 11.71 -16.00
C ASN A 256 -26.17 10.57 -16.78
N TYR A 257 -26.46 9.47 -16.09
CA TYR A 257 -27.29 8.38 -16.63
C TYR A 257 -28.61 8.33 -15.86
N GLY A 258 -29.59 9.07 -16.39
CA GLY A 258 -30.83 9.40 -15.69
C GLY A 258 -30.55 10.00 -14.30
N GLU A 259 -31.37 9.62 -13.33
CA GLU A 259 -31.20 9.99 -11.91
C GLU A 259 -30.38 8.95 -11.11
N SER A 260 -29.77 7.98 -11.79
CA SER A 260 -29.27 6.76 -11.15
C SER A 260 -27.76 6.75 -10.93
N LYS A 261 -27.00 7.31 -11.86
CA LYS A 261 -25.53 7.32 -11.83
C LYS A 261 -25.01 8.64 -12.38
N ARG A 262 -23.95 9.16 -11.77
CA ARG A 262 -23.29 10.39 -12.19
C ARG A 262 -21.78 10.25 -12.10
N LEU A 263 -21.07 10.68 -13.14
CA LEU A 263 -19.61 10.82 -13.13
C LEU A 263 -19.27 12.30 -13.35
N ILE A 264 -18.49 12.87 -12.45
CA ILE A 264 -17.91 14.21 -12.55
C ILE A 264 -16.41 14.02 -12.79
N SER A 265 -15.88 14.57 -13.88
CA SER A 265 -14.47 14.53 -14.25
C SER A 265 -13.93 15.95 -14.31
N ASP A 266 -13.07 16.32 -13.37
CA ASP A 266 -12.39 17.61 -13.34
C ASP A 266 -11.03 17.49 -14.04
N HIS A 267 -10.97 18.01 -15.27
CA HIS A 267 -9.76 17.93 -16.10
C HIS A 267 -8.68 18.91 -15.63
N ASN A 268 -9.00 19.86 -14.74
CA ASN A 268 -8.01 20.76 -14.17
C ASN A 268 -7.17 20.09 -13.08
N THR A 269 -7.75 19.10 -12.40
CA THR A 269 -7.13 18.40 -11.26
C THR A 269 -6.85 16.93 -11.52
N ASP A 270 -7.30 16.38 -12.67
CA ASP A 270 -7.30 14.95 -13.00
C ASP A 270 -8.07 14.10 -11.97
N GLU A 271 -9.07 14.69 -11.31
CA GLU A 271 -9.89 14.05 -10.28
C GLU A 271 -11.27 13.69 -10.80
N LEU A 272 -11.75 12.51 -10.39
CA LEU A 272 -13.07 12.03 -10.73
C LEU A 272 -13.87 11.73 -9.48
N THR A 273 -15.16 12.06 -9.55
CA THR A 273 -16.17 11.65 -8.57
C THR A 273 -17.24 10.86 -9.28
N PHE A 274 -17.40 9.60 -8.90
CA PHE A 274 -18.52 8.77 -9.33
C PHE A 274 -19.53 8.65 -8.19
N GLU A 275 -20.80 8.74 -8.53
CA GLU A 275 -21.92 8.55 -7.62
C GLU A 275 -22.88 7.52 -8.22
N ASP A 276 -23.25 6.54 -7.41
CA ASP A 276 -24.13 5.45 -7.78
C ASP A 276 -25.30 5.39 -6.80
N TYR A 277 -26.46 5.83 -7.25
CA TYR A 277 -27.70 5.89 -6.47
C TYR A 277 -28.56 4.62 -6.63
N THR A 278 -28.08 3.62 -7.37
CA THR A 278 -28.85 2.39 -7.64
C THR A 278 -28.87 1.41 -6.46
N ASP A 279 -27.80 1.38 -5.65
CA ASP A 279 -27.70 0.54 -4.46
C ASP A 279 -27.64 1.40 -3.18
N THR A 280 -28.81 1.62 -2.60
CA THR A 280 -28.99 2.36 -1.33
C THR A 280 -28.72 1.50 -0.08
N SER A 281 -28.31 0.24 -0.26
CA SER A 281 -28.00 -0.63 0.86
C SER A 281 -26.65 -0.25 1.47
N VAL A 282 -26.63 -0.09 2.78
CA VAL A 282 -25.38 0.09 3.54
C VAL A 282 -24.84 -1.28 3.93
N PRO A 283 -23.51 -1.54 3.78
CA PRO A 283 -22.92 -2.79 4.22
C PRO A 283 -23.26 -3.10 5.68
N LYS A 284 -23.74 -4.32 5.95
CA LYS A 284 -24.24 -4.74 7.27
C LYS A 284 -23.17 -5.34 8.18
N THR A 285 -22.05 -5.77 7.62
CA THR A 285 -20.91 -6.34 8.35
C THR A 285 -19.60 -5.71 7.86
N GLN A 286 -18.56 -5.73 8.70
CA GLN A 286 -17.23 -5.23 8.32
C GLN A 286 -16.62 -6.03 7.15
N LEU A 287 -16.87 -7.33 7.08
CA LEU A 287 -16.44 -8.13 5.94
C LEU A 287 -17.15 -7.68 4.65
N ALA A 288 -18.48 -7.53 4.67
CA ALA A 288 -19.23 -7.06 3.50
C ALA A 288 -18.82 -5.65 3.07
N PHE A 289 -18.47 -4.78 4.03
CA PHE A 289 -17.94 -3.44 3.77
C PHE A 289 -16.64 -3.48 2.97
N LEU A 290 -15.69 -4.28 3.43
CA LEU A 290 -14.40 -4.46 2.76
C LEU A 290 -14.55 -5.16 1.40
N GLN A 291 -15.43 -6.16 1.28
CA GLN A 291 -15.72 -6.84 0.02
C GLN A 291 -16.34 -5.90 -1.01
N ARG A 292 -17.33 -5.09 -0.61
CA ARG A 292 -17.95 -4.10 -1.51
C ARG A 292 -16.96 -3.02 -1.92
N GLY A 293 -16.13 -2.53 -1.00
CA GLY A 293 -15.04 -1.60 -1.34
C GLY A 293 -14.07 -2.18 -2.36
N TYR A 294 -13.64 -3.43 -2.15
CA TYR A 294 -12.79 -4.16 -3.08
C TYR A 294 -13.42 -4.29 -4.48
N GLN A 295 -14.72 -4.63 -4.57
CA GLN A 295 -15.45 -4.69 -5.84
C GLN A 295 -15.57 -3.32 -6.54
N LYS A 296 -15.72 -2.23 -5.78
CA LYS A 296 -15.77 -0.89 -6.36
C LYS A 296 -14.41 -0.50 -6.97
N ILE A 297 -13.29 -0.70 -6.26
CA ILE A 297 -11.96 -0.34 -6.81
C ILE A 297 -11.56 -1.17 -8.04
N THR A 298 -11.99 -2.44 -8.14
CA THR A 298 -11.72 -3.28 -9.33
C THR A 298 -12.40 -2.73 -10.58
N ASN A 299 -13.51 -2.00 -10.43
CA ASN A 299 -14.23 -1.40 -11.55
C ASN A 299 -13.60 -0.06 -11.97
N LEU A 300 -13.07 0.71 -11.01
CA LEU A 300 -12.46 2.01 -11.24
C LEU A 300 -11.13 1.91 -12.01
N GLN A 301 -10.21 1.07 -11.54
CA GLN A 301 -8.84 1.04 -12.07
C GLN A 301 -8.60 -0.13 -13.03
N ASN A 302 -7.64 0.04 -13.95
CA ASN A 302 -7.21 -1.05 -14.83
C ASN A 302 -6.39 -2.09 -14.07
N SER A 303 -5.54 -1.61 -13.16
CA SER A 303 -4.75 -2.44 -12.26
C SER A 303 -4.91 -1.92 -10.83
N ILE A 304 -5.01 -2.86 -9.89
CA ILE A 304 -5.06 -2.59 -8.45
C ILE A 304 -3.86 -3.20 -7.72
N SER A 305 -2.80 -3.60 -8.46
CA SER A 305 -1.71 -4.42 -7.91
C SER A 305 -0.95 -3.71 -6.78
N ASN A 306 -0.85 -2.39 -6.91
CA ASN A 306 -0.15 -1.50 -5.99
C ASN A 306 -1.12 -0.86 -4.98
N LEU A 307 -2.43 -1.05 -5.12
CA LEU A 307 -3.39 -0.53 -4.16
C LEU A 307 -3.39 -1.35 -2.88
N ARG A 308 -3.42 -0.67 -1.76
CA ARG A 308 -3.68 -1.25 -0.44
C ARG A 308 -4.79 -0.49 0.24
N LEU A 309 -5.55 -1.19 1.09
CA LEU A 309 -6.38 -0.53 2.09
C LEU A 309 -5.46 0.38 2.91
N TYR A 310 -5.83 1.64 3.07
CA TYR A 310 -5.10 2.63 3.87
C TYR A 310 -5.86 2.93 5.16
N SER A 311 -7.17 3.19 5.06
CA SER A 311 -8.04 3.34 6.24
C SER A 311 -9.42 2.77 5.99
N ALA A 312 -10.07 2.28 7.05
CA ALA A 312 -11.44 1.80 7.01
C ALA A 312 -12.18 2.29 8.26
N ASN A 313 -13.03 3.30 8.07
CA ASN A 313 -13.93 3.75 9.12
C ASN A 313 -15.27 3.04 8.95
N TRP A 314 -15.51 2.05 9.80
CA TRP A 314 -16.74 1.27 9.77
C TRP A 314 -17.95 2.12 10.12
N ASP A 315 -17.85 3.07 11.04
CA ASP A 315 -19.00 3.84 11.51
C ASP A 315 -19.49 4.80 10.42
N ASP A 316 -18.56 5.52 9.79
CA ASP A 316 -18.85 6.45 8.69
C ASP A 316 -18.99 5.78 7.31
N LYS A 317 -18.72 4.46 7.26
CA LYS A 317 -18.73 3.64 6.04
C LYS A 317 -17.82 4.23 4.94
N ASP A 318 -16.64 4.68 5.36
CA ASP A 318 -15.62 5.31 4.53
C ASP A 318 -14.39 4.42 4.41
N LEU A 319 -13.99 4.12 3.18
CA LEU A 319 -12.78 3.37 2.84
C LEU A 319 -11.84 4.27 2.08
N VAL A 320 -10.56 4.20 2.42
CA VAL A 320 -9.48 4.83 1.65
C VAL A 320 -8.52 3.74 1.19
N PHE A 321 -8.26 3.72 -0.11
CA PHE A 321 -7.22 2.89 -0.73
C PHE A 321 -6.15 3.79 -1.32
N ARG A 322 -4.88 3.42 -1.12
CA ARG A 322 -3.73 4.19 -1.60
C ARG A 322 -2.79 3.28 -2.38
N GLU A 323 -2.08 3.83 -3.35
CA GLU A 323 -0.99 3.12 -4.02
C GLU A 323 0.22 3.00 -3.08
N TYR A 324 0.93 1.88 -3.18
CA TYR A 324 2.11 1.57 -2.38
C TYR A 324 3.26 1.15 -3.28
N VAL A 325 4.47 1.56 -2.91
CA VAL A 325 5.73 1.07 -3.47
C VAL A 325 6.60 0.55 -2.33
N GLU A 326 7.08 -0.69 -2.44
CA GLU A 326 7.92 -1.33 -1.41
C GLU A 326 7.34 -1.37 0.02
N GLY A 327 6.02 -1.33 0.14
CA GLY A 327 5.36 -1.29 1.46
C GLY A 327 5.19 0.11 2.04
N PHE A 328 5.60 1.16 1.33
CA PHE A 328 5.37 2.56 1.70
C PHE A 328 4.24 3.18 0.88
N PRO A 329 3.37 3.99 1.49
CA PRO A 329 2.28 4.68 0.82
C PRO A 329 2.80 5.77 -0.12
N ILE A 330 2.11 5.97 -1.24
CA ILE A 330 2.38 7.06 -2.19
C ILE A 330 1.36 8.18 -1.96
N PHE A 331 1.87 9.38 -1.73
CA PHE A 331 1.11 10.61 -1.54
C PHE A 331 1.20 11.47 -2.79
N LYS A 332 0.02 11.83 -3.31
CA LYS A 332 -0.15 12.67 -4.49
C LYS A 332 -0.62 14.04 -4.06
N LYS A 333 -0.11 15.10 -4.70
CA LYS A 333 -0.60 16.47 -4.53
C LYS A 333 -1.95 16.62 -5.24
N SER A 334 -3.01 16.19 -4.58
CA SER A 334 -4.38 16.29 -5.06
C SER A 334 -5.34 16.44 -3.87
N GLN A 335 -6.60 16.82 -4.10
CA GLN A 335 -7.58 16.97 -3.00
C GLN A 335 -7.81 15.64 -2.28
N PHE A 336 -7.84 14.53 -3.02
CA PHE A 336 -8.09 13.20 -2.44
C PHE A 336 -6.81 12.37 -2.27
N GLY A 337 -5.85 12.49 -3.18
CA GLY A 337 -4.54 11.82 -3.18
C GLY A 337 -4.59 10.29 -3.07
N SER A 338 -5.77 9.70 -3.24
CA SER A 338 -6.13 8.31 -2.89
C SER A 338 -7.51 7.98 -3.52
N ILE A 339 -7.91 6.71 -3.48
CA ILE A 339 -9.27 6.31 -3.83
C ILE A 339 -10.10 6.26 -2.54
N ARG A 340 -11.14 7.09 -2.44
CA ARG A 340 -12.07 7.09 -1.32
C ARG A 340 -13.43 6.55 -1.76
N ILE A 341 -13.98 5.61 -1.01
CA ILE A 341 -15.30 5.03 -1.25
C ILE A 341 -16.15 5.20 -0.01
N LYS A 342 -17.32 5.82 -0.16
CA LYS A 342 -18.30 6.01 0.91
C LYS A 342 -19.61 5.34 0.56
N PHE A 343 -20.16 4.56 1.49
CA PHE A 343 -21.49 3.96 1.35
C PHE A 343 -22.52 4.68 2.23
N SER A 344 -23.70 4.95 1.70
CA SER A 344 -24.78 5.61 2.42
C SER A 344 -26.15 5.06 2.02
N ARG A 345 -27.21 5.52 2.70
CA ARG A 345 -28.60 5.22 2.30
C ARG A 345 -29.03 5.92 1.01
N LYS A 346 -28.19 6.79 0.45
CA LYS A 346 -28.43 7.42 -0.84
C LYS A 346 -27.73 6.70 -1.98
N GLY A 347 -26.84 5.76 -1.71
CA GLY A 347 -25.96 5.18 -2.72
C GLY A 347 -24.50 5.14 -2.26
N SER A 348 -23.58 4.97 -3.20
CA SER A 348 -22.14 5.13 -2.99
C SER A 348 -21.59 6.38 -3.67
N THR A 349 -20.51 6.90 -3.10
CA THR A 349 -19.68 7.94 -3.71
C THR A 349 -18.23 7.45 -3.73
N GLU A 350 -17.60 7.59 -4.89
CA GLU A 350 -16.24 7.16 -5.16
C GLU A 350 -15.43 8.35 -5.68
N HIS A 351 -14.43 8.79 -4.91
CA HIS A 351 -13.45 9.79 -5.35
C HIS A 351 -12.15 9.09 -5.74
N PHE A 352 -11.60 9.43 -6.90
CA PHE A 352 -10.38 8.81 -7.41
C PHE A 352 -9.66 9.72 -8.40
N LEU A 353 -8.44 9.33 -8.76
CA LEU A 353 -7.61 10.05 -9.73
C LEU A 353 -7.61 9.32 -11.07
N ASN A 354 -7.55 10.08 -12.15
CA ASN A 354 -7.36 9.54 -13.50
C ASN A 354 -5.97 8.91 -13.66
N LYS A 355 -4.95 9.62 -13.15
CA LYS A 355 -3.54 9.24 -13.29
C LYS A 355 -3.13 8.13 -12.32
N VAL A 356 -2.71 6.98 -12.85
CA VAL A 356 -2.24 5.81 -12.09
C VAL A 356 -0.85 5.34 -12.49
N LEU A 357 -0.18 4.63 -11.58
CA LEU A 357 1.13 4.04 -11.84
C LEU A 357 0.98 2.72 -12.61
N GLU A 358 1.71 2.58 -13.72
CA GLU A 358 1.72 1.32 -14.48
C GLU A 358 3.05 0.58 -14.33
N VAL A 359 4.08 1.11 -14.98
CA VAL A 359 5.34 0.38 -15.19
C VAL A 359 6.47 1.14 -14.51
N PRO A 360 7.22 0.49 -13.59
CA PRO A 360 8.44 1.08 -13.07
C PRO A 360 9.45 1.20 -14.20
N VAL A 361 10.08 2.37 -14.32
CA VAL A 361 11.18 2.60 -15.25
C VAL A 361 12.51 2.68 -14.48
N PRO A 362 13.63 2.27 -15.10
CA PRO A 362 14.93 2.43 -14.47
C PRO A 362 15.18 3.91 -14.17
N SER A 363 15.33 4.22 -12.87
CA SER A 363 15.73 5.55 -12.43
C SER A 363 17.23 5.57 -12.16
N ASN A 364 17.92 6.60 -12.67
CA ASN A 364 19.32 6.88 -12.33
C ASN A 364 19.43 7.79 -11.10
N GLN A 365 18.32 8.13 -10.47
CA GLN A 365 18.31 9.01 -9.32
C GLN A 365 18.99 8.38 -8.11
N ALA A 366 19.68 9.22 -7.36
CA ALA A 366 20.32 8.81 -6.13
C ALA A 366 19.26 8.47 -5.07
N ALA A 367 19.53 7.43 -4.30
CA ALA A 367 18.71 7.09 -3.14
C ALA A 367 18.74 8.23 -2.10
N THR A 368 17.56 8.63 -1.64
CA THR A 368 17.34 9.66 -0.62
C THR A 368 17.67 9.15 0.77
N LYS A 369 18.39 9.96 1.54
CA LYS A 369 18.71 9.67 2.94
C LYS A 369 17.79 10.53 3.81
N LEU A 370 16.89 9.89 4.55
CA LEU A 370 15.96 10.56 5.45
C LEU A 370 16.50 10.57 6.88
N LYS A 371 16.22 11.66 7.59
CA LYS A 371 16.53 11.81 9.02
C LYS A 371 15.86 10.72 9.86
N SER A 372 16.41 10.46 11.04
CA SER A 372 15.75 9.62 12.05
C SER A 372 14.45 10.26 12.51
N THR A 373 13.49 9.46 12.97
CA THR A 373 12.19 9.98 13.42
C THR A 373 12.34 10.93 14.61
N ASN A 374 13.34 10.71 15.47
CA ASN A 374 13.66 11.64 16.56
C ASN A 374 14.08 13.03 16.06
N ALA A 375 14.82 13.11 14.96
CA ALA A 375 15.20 14.39 14.36
C ALA A 375 13.99 15.09 13.71
N ILE A 376 13.09 14.33 13.08
CA ILE A 376 11.82 14.85 12.56
C ILE A 376 10.97 15.48 13.68
N PHE A 377 10.78 14.78 14.81
CA PHE A 377 10.05 15.33 15.95
C PHE A 377 10.71 16.59 16.54
N LYS A 378 12.05 16.65 16.61
CA LYS A 378 12.76 17.86 17.04
C LYS A 378 12.50 19.04 16.11
N GLY A 379 12.44 18.82 14.80
CA GLY A 379 12.11 19.86 13.83
C GLY A 379 10.67 20.35 13.94
N LEU A 380 9.71 19.43 14.11
CA LEU A 380 8.31 19.79 14.40
C LEU A 380 8.20 20.66 15.66
N GLN A 381 8.94 20.33 16.72
CA GLN A 381 8.99 21.13 17.94
C GLN A 381 9.55 22.54 17.71
N ARG A 382 10.59 22.68 16.87
CA ARG A 382 11.12 24.01 16.49
C ARG A 382 10.11 24.84 15.69
N ALA A 383 9.31 24.17 14.87
CA ALA A 383 8.21 24.79 14.12
C ALA A 383 6.98 25.13 14.98
N GLY A 384 6.99 24.76 16.28
CA GLY A 384 5.94 25.11 17.23
C GLY A 384 4.92 24.02 17.50
N TYR A 385 5.09 22.81 16.96
CA TYR A 385 4.19 21.68 17.19
C TYR A 385 4.63 20.83 18.38
N SER A 386 3.71 20.54 19.29
CA SER A 386 3.95 19.58 20.36
C SER A 386 3.96 18.15 19.81
N PRO A 387 4.77 17.23 20.35
CA PRO A 387 4.68 15.81 20.00
C PRO A 387 3.28 15.21 20.21
N ASN A 388 2.45 15.82 21.07
CA ASN A 388 1.07 15.40 21.32
C ASN A 388 0.06 15.91 20.28
N ASP A 389 0.48 16.81 19.39
CA ASP A 389 -0.34 17.30 18.26
C ASP A 389 -0.21 16.36 17.05
N VAL A 390 0.88 15.60 16.99
CA VAL A 390 1.13 14.60 15.95
C VAL A 390 0.22 13.39 16.16
N GLU A 391 -0.83 13.31 15.35
CA GLU A 391 -1.78 12.19 15.33
C GLU A 391 -1.17 10.93 14.72
N ASP A 392 -0.32 11.10 13.71
CA ASP A 392 0.37 10.01 13.02
C ASP A 392 1.60 10.53 12.26
N ILE A 393 2.56 9.65 11.98
CA ILE A 393 3.76 9.94 11.20
C ILE A 393 4.22 8.67 10.48
N GLU A 394 4.44 8.79 9.18
CA GLU A 394 4.94 7.68 8.38
C GLU A 394 5.91 8.15 7.30
N VAL A 395 6.79 7.25 6.88
CA VAL A 395 7.57 7.46 5.67
C VAL A 395 6.71 7.05 4.49
N GLY A 396 6.64 7.90 3.48
CA GLY A 396 5.91 7.66 2.25
C GLY A 396 6.69 8.19 1.05
N TYR A 397 6.11 8.02 -0.13
CA TYR A 397 6.66 8.55 -1.37
C TYR A 397 5.83 9.73 -1.85
N GLN A 398 6.48 10.85 -2.08
CA GLN A 398 5.89 12.00 -2.75
C GLN A 398 5.89 11.78 -4.25
N TRP A 399 4.72 11.99 -4.87
CA TRP A 399 4.56 12.02 -6.31
C TRP A 399 5.03 13.37 -6.87
N GLU A 400 6.09 13.34 -7.66
CA GLU A 400 6.65 14.50 -8.34
C GLU A 400 6.60 14.28 -9.84
N ALA A 401 6.01 15.24 -10.58
CA ALA A 401 6.04 15.17 -12.03
C ALA A 401 7.48 15.30 -12.51
N GLU A 402 7.90 14.44 -13.45
CA GLU A 402 9.21 14.58 -14.07
C GLU A 402 9.19 15.82 -14.97
N ALA A 403 10.16 16.73 -14.79
CA ALA A 403 10.19 18.01 -15.49
C ALA A 403 10.27 17.86 -17.02
N ASP A 404 10.90 16.80 -17.50
CA ASP A 404 11.18 16.56 -18.91
C ASP A 404 10.16 15.62 -19.58
N ASN A 405 9.28 14.97 -18.80
CA ASN A 405 8.33 13.99 -19.33
C ASN A 405 7.05 13.90 -18.49
N GLU A 406 5.98 14.52 -18.97
CA GLU A 406 4.67 14.52 -18.31
C GLU A 406 4.03 13.12 -18.15
N LYS A 407 4.55 12.10 -18.86
CA LYS A 407 4.09 10.72 -18.74
C LYS A 407 4.89 9.89 -17.73
N VAL A 408 5.88 10.49 -17.08
CA VAL A 408 6.69 9.82 -16.06
C VAL A 408 6.66 10.65 -14.78
N VAL A 409 6.64 9.93 -13.66
CA VAL A 409 6.61 10.54 -12.33
C VAL A 409 7.69 9.91 -11.48
N ASP A 410 8.32 10.76 -10.69
CA ASP A 410 9.28 10.36 -9.70
C ASP A 410 8.60 10.23 -8.35
N LEU A 411 8.93 9.14 -7.68
CA LEU A 411 8.52 8.83 -6.33
C LEU A 411 9.73 9.08 -5.44
N LYS A 412 9.67 10.18 -4.70
CA LYS A 412 10.72 10.58 -3.77
C LYS A 412 10.33 10.27 -2.32
N PRO A 413 11.13 9.50 -1.57
CA PRO A 413 10.87 9.24 -0.15
C PRO A 413 10.84 10.53 0.67
N THR A 414 9.87 10.66 1.58
CA THR A 414 9.81 11.73 2.59
C THR A 414 8.97 11.29 3.80
N TYR A 415 8.92 12.12 4.84
CA TYR A 415 8.01 11.94 5.96
C TYR A 415 6.68 12.67 5.71
N TYR A 416 5.58 11.97 5.97
CA TYR A 416 4.26 12.54 6.10
C TYR A 416 3.87 12.57 7.56
N VAL A 417 3.27 13.68 7.99
CA VAL A 417 2.85 13.92 9.37
C VAL A 417 1.38 14.34 9.36
N LYS A 418 0.60 13.71 10.23
CA LYS A 418 -0.81 14.02 10.44
C LYS A 418 -0.97 14.89 11.67
N ILE A 419 -1.47 16.11 11.47
CA ILE A 419 -1.79 17.07 12.54
C ILE A 419 -3.16 17.67 12.21
N ASP A 420 -4.02 17.81 13.23
CA ASP A 420 -5.41 18.30 13.07
C ASP A 420 -6.18 17.58 11.97
N SER A 421 -6.06 16.25 11.91
CA SER A 421 -6.65 15.39 10.89
C SER A 421 -6.19 15.61 9.44
N HIS A 422 -5.15 16.42 9.21
CA HIS A 422 -4.59 16.67 7.87
C HIS A 422 -3.22 16.04 7.70
N TRP A 423 -3.05 15.27 6.62
CA TRP A 423 -1.74 14.77 6.19
C TRP A 423 -1.04 15.82 5.34
N LYS A 424 0.21 16.15 5.70
CA LYS A 424 1.13 16.91 4.84
C LYS A 424 2.54 16.35 4.98
N SER A 425 3.42 16.66 4.03
CA SER A 425 4.83 16.35 4.18
C SER A 425 5.43 17.12 5.37
N TYR A 426 6.51 16.59 5.94
CA TYR A 426 7.26 17.27 7.02
C TYR A 426 7.71 18.68 6.62
N ASP A 427 8.17 18.83 5.38
CA ASP A 427 8.63 20.10 4.83
C ASP A 427 7.49 21.12 4.75
N GLU A 428 6.26 20.72 4.42
CA GLU A 428 5.09 21.61 4.43
C GLU A 428 4.68 22.07 5.83
N TRP A 429 4.97 21.27 6.86
CA TRP A 429 4.70 21.67 8.25
C TRP A 429 5.78 22.58 8.82
N THR A 430 7.04 22.39 8.43
CA THR A 430 8.19 23.00 9.14
C THR A 430 9.01 23.98 8.31
N ASN A 431 8.89 23.96 6.98
CA ASN A 431 9.81 24.59 6.03
C ASN A 431 11.27 24.09 6.17
N GLU A 432 11.49 22.93 6.78
CA GLU A 432 12.79 22.25 6.85
C GLU A 432 12.76 20.96 6.03
N SER A 433 13.90 20.55 5.45
CA SER A 433 13.97 19.28 4.71
C SER A 433 13.96 18.06 5.64
N ALA A 434 13.19 17.03 5.28
CA ALA A 434 13.23 15.70 5.89
C ALA A 434 14.52 14.91 5.58
N GLU A 435 15.27 15.34 4.55
CA GLU A 435 16.52 14.70 4.15
C GLU A 435 17.66 15.02 5.12
N GLU A 436 18.58 14.07 5.24
CA GLU A 436 19.84 14.25 5.96
C GLU A 436 20.96 14.56 4.97
N ASP A 437 21.73 15.60 5.28
CA ASP A 437 22.86 16.09 4.47
C ASP A 437 23.98 15.05 4.25
#